data_AF-A0A9W6YNW4-F1
#
_entry.id   AF-A0A9W6YNW4-F1
#
_cell.length_a   1.000
_cell.length_b   1.000
_cell.length_c   1.000
_cell.angle_alpha   90.00
_cell.angle_beta   90.00
_cell.angle_gamma   90.00
#
_symmetry.space_group_name_H-M   'P 1'
#
loop_
_entity.id
_entity.type
_entity.pdbx_description
1 polymer ?
#
loop_
_entity_poly.entity_id
_entity_poly.type
_entity_poly.pdbx_seq_one_letter_code
_entity_poly.pdbx_strand_id
1 'polypeptide(L)'
;MAPIVVKFTDKYDPKKVVQSKDDKKTLRSGKPISLAELKKKRKLAEQQKLKGVKTKEDADNIKNDLELDRLLSESHILTDTKKNSYSGAELTLQTLDHDAPIGNVRARTMQSRIKNASALNGSNGGLSKLENMPMNVRKGMVKHKMERIAKYEKEAKDAGIVLAKTKRGEFRNIEDRGVTSFTDRIGTGLKKNRKIRDRGLKISSVGRSTRNGLIISKSEAAKMTSTPKFKGKKGGRRGRH
;
A
#
# COMPACT_ATOMS: atom_id res chain seq x y z
N MET A 1 51.24 62.33 -25.27
CA MET A 1 50.61 60.99 -25.19
C MET A 1 50.78 60.47 -23.78
N ALA A 2 49.70 60.19 -23.07
CA ALA A 2 49.73 59.64 -21.70
C ALA A 2 49.60 58.10 -21.73
N PRO A 3 50.23 57.37 -20.80
CA PRO A 3 50.24 55.90 -20.84
C PRO A 3 48.90 55.28 -20.45
N ILE A 4 48.53 54.20 -21.13
CA ILE A 4 47.34 53.39 -20.84
C ILE A 4 47.62 52.52 -19.62
N VAL A 5 46.83 52.67 -18.57
CA VAL A 5 46.90 51.85 -17.36
C VAL A 5 45.80 50.80 -17.39
N VAL A 6 46.18 49.53 -17.50
CA VAL A 6 45.27 48.37 -17.36
C VAL A 6 45.36 47.85 -15.93
N LYS A 7 44.24 47.90 -15.18
CA LYS A 7 44.13 47.31 -13.84
C LYS A 7 43.44 45.96 -13.93
N PHE A 8 44.11 44.90 -13.49
CA PHE A 8 43.50 43.58 -13.36
C PHE A 8 42.65 43.53 -12.09
N THR A 9 41.40 43.09 -12.22
CA THR A 9 40.56 42.78 -11.05
C THR A 9 40.86 41.35 -10.62
N ASP A 10 41.38 41.17 -9.41
CA ASP A 10 41.70 39.86 -8.81
C ASP A 10 40.43 39.08 -8.43
N LYS A 11 39.64 38.69 -9.43
CA LYS A 11 38.45 37.83 -9.23
C LYS A 11 38.83 36.35 -9.06
N TYR A 12 40.06 35.99 -9.43
CA TYR A 12 40.57 34.62 -9.38
C TYR A 12 41.81 34.57 -8.47
N ASP A 13 41.61 34.92 -7.19
CA ASP A 13 42.66 34.81 -6.18
C ASP A 13 42.91 33.31 -5.89
N PRO A 14 44.10 32.75 -6.22
CA PRO A 14 44.36 31.32 -6.13
C PRO A 14 44.26 30.78 -4.70
N LYS A 15 44.31 31.65 -3.69
CA LYS A 15 44.14 31.31 -2.27
C LYS A 15 42.68 31.03 -1.87
N LYS A 16 41.69 31.43 -2.70
CA LYS A 16 40.25 31.27 -2.41
C LYS A 16 39.60 30.09 -3.12
N VAL A 17 40.30 29.40 -4.03
CA VAL A 17 39.74 28.25 -4.77
C VAL A 17 39.81 26.99 -3.90
N VAL A 18 38.75 26.71 -3.15
CA VAL A 18 38.60 25.43 -2.44
C VAL A 18 38.34 24.34 -3.48
N GLN A 19 39.38 23.59 -3.84
CA GLN A 19 39.27 22.47 -4.77
C GLN A 19 38.27 21.43 -4.25
N SER A 20 37.37 20.98 -5.13
CA SER A 20 36.42 19.91 -4.80
C SER A 20 37.17 18.64 -4.39
N LYS A 21 36.54 17.81 -3.55
CA LYS A 21 37.11 16.50 -3.15
C LYS A 21 37.43 15.62 -4.38
N ASP A 22 36.64 15.77 -5.43
CA ASP A 22 36.86 15.06 -6.69
C ASP A 22 38.10 15.58 -7.42
N ASP A 23 38.25 16.90 -7.54
CA ASP A 23 39.44 17.51 -8.17
C ASP A 23 40.73 17.06 -7.46
N LYS A 24 40.73 17.03 -6.11
CA LYS A 24 41.87 16.54 -5.32
C LYS A 24 42.19 15.06 -5.59
N LYS A 25 41.19 14.21 -5.76
CA LYS A 25 41.39 12.78 -6.10
C LYS A 25 41.95 12.63 -7.50
N THR A 26 41.48 13.42 -8.45
CA THR A 26 41.96 13.38 -9.83
C THR A 26 43.42 13.82 -9.95
N LEU A 27 43.78 14.93 -9.29
CA LEU A 27 45.15 15.43 -9.20
C LEU A 27 46.10 14.42 -8.57
N ARG A 28 45.65 13.70 -7.53
CA ARG A 28 46.45 12.64 -6.87
C ARG A 28 46.55 11.34 -7.65
N SER A 29 45.63 11.08 -8.58
CA SER A 29 45.56 9.79 -9.28
C SER A 29 46.65 9.61 -10.34
N GLY A 30 47.44 10.65 -10.66
CA GLY A 30 48.56 10.61 -11.60
C GLY A 30 48.19 10.25 -13.04
N LYS A 31 46.90 10.05 -13.33
CA LYS A 31 46.37 9.66 -14.64
C LYS A 31 45.72 10.88 -15.30
N PRO A 32 46.10 11.24 -16.53
CA PRO A 32 45.42 12.31 -17.25
C PRO A 32 43.99 11.87 -17.55
N ILE A 33 43.01 12.63 -17.09
CA ILE A 33 41.60 12.32 -17.36
C ILE A 33 41.30 12.71 -18.80
N SER A 34 40.96 11.72 -19.62
CA SER A 34 40.51 11.97 -20.98
C SER A 34 39.16 12.68 -20.98
N LEU A 35 38.99 13.66 -21.88
CA LEU A 35 37.70 14.34 -22.10
C LEU A 35 36.56 13.35 -22.40
N ALA A 36 36.89 12.19 -22.99
CA ALA A 36 35.94 11.12 -23.23
C ALA A 36 35.43 10.47 -21.93
N GLU A 37 36.27 10.31 -20.92
CA GLU A 37 35.90 9.74 -19.62
C GLU A 37 35.04 10.69 -18.80
N LEU A 38 35.32 12.00 -18.84
CA LEU A 38 34.48 13.03 -18.23
C LEU A 38 33.06 13.03 -18.82
N LYS A 39 32.96 12.95 -20.15
CA LYS A 39 31.66 12.85 -20.85
C LYS A 39 30.93 11.55 -20.48
N LYS A 40 31.64 10.42 -20.36
CA LYS A 40 31.04 9.14 -19.92
C LYS A 40 30.53 9.20 -18.47
N LYS A 41 31.30 9.79 -17.55
CA LYS A 41 30.87 9.96 -16.14
C LYS A 41 29.65 10.87 -16.00
N ARG A 42 29.60 11.99 -16.75
CA ARG A 42 28.43 12.88 -16.79
C ARG A 42 27.19 12.16 -17.34
N LYS A 43 27.34 11.43 -18.44
CA LYS A 43 26.26 10.61 -19.02
C LYS A 43 25.78 9.53 -18.06
N LEU A 44 26.67 8.86 -17.32
CA LEU A 44 26.30 7.86 -16.30
C LEU A 44 25.51 8.50 -15.14
N ALA A 45 25.92 9.68 -14.66
CA ALA A 45 25.20 10.40 -13.62
C ALA A 45 23.81 10.89 -14.09
N GLU A 46 23.70 11.35 -15.33
CA GLU A 46 22.40 11.71 -15.94
C GLU A 46 21.52 10.48 -16.16
N GLN A 47 22.09 9.37 -16.61
CA GLN A 47 21.36 8.10 -16.78
C GLN A 47 20.90 7.53 -15.43
N GLN A 48 21.64 7.72 -14.35
CA GLN A 48 21.21 7.34 -12.99
C GLN A 48 20.04 8.20 -12.51
N LYS A 49 20.01 9.50 -12.85
CA LYS A 49 18.87 10.38 -12.56
C LYS A 49 17.63 10.05 -13.40
N LEU A 50 17.83 9.57 -14.64
CA LEU A 50 16.76 9.24 -15.59
C LEU A 50 16.21 7.81 -15.43
N LYS A 51 16.93 6.90 -14.75
CA LYS A 51 16.51 5.52 -14.49
C LYS A 51 15.56 5.36 -13.28
N GLY A 52 14.90 6.42 -12.84
CA GLY A 52 13.77 6.39 -11.90
C GLY A 52 12.50 5.82 -12.54
N VAL A 53 12.60 4.60 -13.09
CA VAL A 53 11.50 3.88 -13.73
C VAL A 53 11.05 2.77 -12.79
N LYS A 54 10.00 3.03 -12.01
CA LYS A 54 9.05 2.06 -11.44
C LYS A 54 9.65 0.74 -10.95
N THR A 55 10.48 0.83 -9.92
CA THR A 55 10.84 -0.31 -9.07
C THR A 55 10.72 0.11 -7.61
N LYS A 56 10.93 -0.79 -6.64
CA LYS A 56 10.64 -0.65 -5.19
C LYS A 56 10.92 0.74 -4.57
N GLU A 57 11.88 1.47 -5.13
CA GLU A 57 12.18 2.87 -4.85
C GLU A 57 10.95 3.80 -4.95
N ASP A 58 10.05 3.64 -5.92
CA ASP A 58 8.84 4.49 -6.01
C ASP A 58 7.89 4.22 -4.84
N ALA A 59 7.72 2.96 -4.43
CA ALA A 59 6.90 2.64 -3.26
C ALA A 59 7.56 3.11 -1.95
N ASP A 60 8.89 3.10 -1.88
CA ASP A 60 9.63 3.60 -0.71
C ASP A 60 9.69 5.13 -0.70
N ASN A 61 9.74 5.79 -1.86
CA ASN A 61 9.63 7.24 -2.01
C ASN A 61 8.22 7.72 -1.67
N ILE A 62 7.17 7.00 -2.08
CA ILE A 62 5.78 7.28 -1.70
C ILE A 62 5.58 7.11 -0.19
N LYS A 63 6.15 6.06 0.43
CA LYS A 63 6.14 5.91 1.90
C LYS A 63 6.86 7.05 2.61
N ASN A 64 7.93 7.57 2.00
CA ASN A 64 8.68 8.70 2.55
C ASN A 64 7.95 10.04 2.31
N ASP A 65 7.15 10.11 1.25
CA ASP A 65 6.37 11.29 0.85
C ASP A 65 4.91 11.18 1.32
N LEU A 66 4.70 11.56 2.57
CA LEU A 66 3.40 11.58 3.22
C LEU A 66 2.43 12.61 2.59
N GLU A 67 2.92 13.63 1.88
CA GLU A 67 2.06 14.58 1.17
C GLU A 67 1.48 13.95 -0.08
N LEU A 68 2.31 13.25 -0.87
CA LEU A 68 1.87 12.51 -2.04
C LEU A 68 0.86 11.40 -1.66
N ASP A 69 1.12 10.65 -0.59
CA ASP A 69 0.21 9.62 -0.11
C ASP A 69 -1.16 10.18 0.30
N ARG A 70 -1.18 11.33 0.97
CA ARG A 70 -2.43 12.05 1.29
C ARG A 70 -3.15 12.49 0.03
N LEU A 71 -2.44 13.07 -0.94
CA LEU A 71 -3.03 13.53 -2.19
C LEU A 71 -3.67 12.36 -2.97
N LEU A 72 -2.96 11.24 -3.11
CA LEU A 72 -3.47 10.08 -3.85
C LEU A 72 -4.69 9.46 -3.16
N SER A 73 -4.64 9.28 -1.84
CA SER A 73 -5.74 8.67 -1.08
C SER A 73 -6.97 9.57 -0.95
N GLU A 74 -6.78 10.90 -0.92
CA GLU A 74 -7.85 11.89 -0.77
C GLU A 74 -8.33 12.47 -2.10
N SER A 75 -7.66 12.17 -3.22
CA SER A 75 -7.99 12.65 -4.57
C SER A 75 -9.49 12.57 -4.88
N HIS A 76 -10.13 11.44 -4.56
CA HIS A 76 -11.56 11.26 -4.76
C HIS A 76 -12.45 12.21 -3.94
N ILE A 77 -12.03 12.57 -2.71
CA ILE A 77 -12.74 13.54 -1.87
C ILE A 77 -12.56 14.95 -2.44
N LEU A 78 -11.37 15.27 -2.93
CA LEU A 78 -11.07 16.57 -3.53
C LEU A 78 -11.81 16.77 -4.86
N THR A 79 -11.92 15.74 -5.70
CA THR A 79 -12.62 15.80 -6.99
C THR A 79 -14.14 15.92 -6.83
N ASP A 80 -14.74 15.19 -5.89
CA ASP A 80 -16.19 15.13 -5.74
C ASP A 80 -16.82 16.44 -5.24
N THR A 81 -16.00 17.34 -4.69
CA THR A 81 -16.47 18.57 -4.02
C THR A 81 -16.44 19.79 -4.94
N LYS A 82 -15.57 19.80 -5.96
CA LYS A 82 -15.56 20.82 -7.01
C LYS A 82 -16.51 20.35 -8.11
N LYS A 83 -17.77 20.78 -8.04
CA LYS A 83 -18.71 20.61 -9.17
C LYS A 83 -18.09 21.26 -10.41
N ASN A 84 -17.98 20.49 -11.50
CA ASN A 84 -17.57 20.81 -12.88
C ASN A 84 -16.17 20.30 -13.26
N SER A 85 -16.18 19.32 -14.16
CA SER A 85 -15.50 19.30 -15.48
C SER A 85 -14.06 19.80 -15.63
N TYR A 86 -13.29 19.91 -14.57
CA TYR A 86 -11.91 20.34 -14.66
C TYR A 86 -11.01 19.12 -14.81
N SER A 87 -10.33 19.05 -15.96
CA SER A 87 -9.21 18.14 -16.21
C SER A 87 -8.25 18.22 -15.02
N GLY A 88 -7.71 17.08 -14.56
CA GLY A 88 -6.93 16.98 -13.31
C GLY A 88 -5.78 18.00 -13.13
N ALA A 89 -5.37 18.68 -14.20
CA ALA A 89 -4.40 19.78 -14.21
C ALA A 89 -4.94 21.10 -13.60
N GLU A 90 -6.22 21.44 -13.76
CA GLU A 90 -6.78 22.67 -13.18
C GLU A 90 -7.07 22.52 -11.67
N LEU A 91 -7.36 21.28 -11.24
CA LEU A 91 -7.44 20.96 -9.81
C LEU A 91 -6.12 21.27 -9.11
N THR A 92 -4.98 20.85 -9.69
CA THR A 92 -3.65 21.12 -9.13
C THR A 92 -3.29 22.60 -9.11
N LEU A 93 -3.65 23.38 -10.14
CA LEU A 93 -3.34 24.81 -10.22
C LEU A 93 -4.13 25.64 -9.21
N GLN A 94 -5.42 25.35 -8.99
CA GLN A 94 -6.23 26.08 -8.01
C GLN A 94 -6.01 25.64 -6.56
N THR A 95 -5.50 24.42 -6.30
CA THR A 95 -5.13 24.00 -4.95
C THR A 95 -3.70 24.40 -4.57
N LEU A 96 -2.85 24.77 -5.53
CA LEU A 96 -1.52 25.31 -5.25
C LEU A 96 -1.59 26.65 -4.51
N ASP A 97 -2.61 27.47 -4.75
CA ASP A 97 -2.79 28.77 -4.07
C ASP A 97 -3.56 28.69 -2.73
N HIS A 98 -4.10 27.52 -2.40
CA HIS A 98 -4.82 27.28 -1.14
C HIS A 98 -4.19 26.10 -0.40
N ASP A 99 -3.25 26.41 0.50
CA ASP A 99 -2.53 25.45 1.37
C ASP A 99 -3.44 24.51 2.18
N ALA A 100 -4.75 24.78 2.28
CA ALA A 100 -5.69 23.92 2.99
C ALA A 100 -7.02 23.73 2.25
N PRO A 101 -7.58 22.50 2.21
CA PRO A 101 -8.97 22.29 1.81
C PRO A 101 -9.89 23.07 2.74
N ILE A 102 -10.95 23.68 2.20
CA ILE A 102 -11.89 24.53 2.95
C ILE A 102 -13.20 23.77 3.22
N GLY A 103 -13.83 24.03 4.37
CA GLY A 103 -15.20 23.60 4.69
C GLY A 103 -15.37 22.07 4.81
N ASN A 104 -16.41 21.55 4.16
CA ASN A 104 -16.79 20.13 4.25
C ASN A 104 -15.70 19.18 3.72
N VAL A 105 -14.91 19.65 2.74
CA VAL A 105 -13.78 18.89 2.19
C VAL A 105 -12.72 18.69 3.26
N ARG A 106 -12.39 19.75 4.00
CA ARG A 106 -11.46 19.71 5.14
C ARG A 106 -11.90 18.71 6.19
N ALA A 107 -13.17 18.74 6.57
CA ALA A 107 -13.71 17.83 7.58
C ALA A 107 -13.58 16.36 7.12
N ARG A 108 -13.92 16.07 5.85
CA ARG A 108 -13.82 14.73 5.26
C ARG A 108 -12.37 14.24 5.15
N THR A 109 -11.45 15.08 4.66
CA THR A 109 -10.03 14.70 4.55
C THR A 109 -9.44 14.47 5.93
N MET A 110 -9.71 15.35 6.91
CA MET A 110 -9.28 15.16 8.29
C MET A 110 -9.82 13.88 8.91
N GLN A 111 -11.12 13.60 8.74
CA GLN A 111 -11.73 12.36 9.22
C GLN A 111 -11.10 11.13 8.56
N SER A 112 -10.82 11.18 7.25
CA SER A 112 -10.14 10.10 6.52
C SER A 112 -8.73 9.86 7.07
N ARG A 113 -7.95 10.93 7.30
CA ARG A 113 -6.60 10.84 7.89
C ARG A 113 -6.63 10.22 9.29
N ILE A 114 -7.55 10.68 10.15
CA ILE A 114 -7.71 10.14 11.50
C ILE A 114 -8.14 8.66 11.45
N LYS A 115 -9.03 8.29 10.53
CA LYS A 115 -9.47 6.90 10.34
C LYS A 115 -8.32 6.00 9.89
N ASN A 116 -7.49 6.45 8.96
CA ASN A 116 -6.33 5.70 8.49
C ASN A 116 -5.28 5.53 9.57
N ALA A 117 -4.96 6.59 10.33
CA ALA A 117 -4.02 6.54 11.43
C ALA A 117 -4.51 5.62 12.58
N SER A 118 -5.80 5.72 12.93
CA SER A 118 -6.40 4.92 13.99
C SER A 118 -6.65 3.46 13.62
N ALA A 119 -6.73 3.12 12.33
CA ALA A 119 -6.95 1.75 11.86
C ALA A 119 -5.82 0.79 12.24
N LEU A 120 -4.59 1.30 12.40
CA LEU A 120 -3.42 0.50 12.77
C LEU A 120 -3.49 0.00 14.23
N ASN A 121 -3.89 0.88 15.14
CA ASN A 121 -3.86 0.61 16.59
C ASN A 121 -5.25 0.29 17.18
N GLY A 122 -6.33 0.53 16.44
CA GLY A 122 -7.69 0.35 16.94
C GLY A 122 -8.16 -1.10 16.89
N SER A 123 -8.76 -1.57 17.99
CA SER A 123 -9.45 -2.86 18.05
C SER A 123 -10.51 -2.97 16.94
N ASN A 124 -10.43 -4.02 16.12
CA ASN A 124 -11.24 -4.25 14.90
C ASN A 124 -10.98 -3.30 13.71
N GLY A 125 -9.80 -2.67 13.62
CA GLY A 125 -9.40 -1.85 12.47
C GLY A 125 -9.83 -0.38 12.55
N GLY A 126 -9.88 0.20 13.76
CA GLY A 126 -10.10 1.65 13.98
C GLY A 126 -11.52 2.06 14.37
N LEU A 127 -11.82 3.37 14.26
CA LEU A 127 -13.13 4.04 14.50
C LEU A 127 -14.25 3.57 13.53
N SER A 128 -14.51 2.27 13.47
CA SER A 128 -15.48 1.66 12.55
C SER A 128 -16.88 1.49 13.15
N LYS A 129 -17.30 2.42 14.01
CA LYS A 129 -18.69 2.43 14.49
C LYS A 129 -19.54 3.11 13.42
N LEU A 130 -20.43 2.33 12.80
CA LEU A 130 -21.40 2.87 11.85
C LEU A 130 -22.40 3.77 12.59
N GLU A 131 -22.93 4.75 11.88
CA GLU A 131 -24.04 5.58 12.36
C GLU A 131 -25.26 4.70 12.72
N ASN A 132 -25.92 5.01 13.83
CA ASN A 132 -27.13 4.28 14.22
C ASN A 132 -28.27 4.65 13.27
N MET A 133 -28.80 3.66 12.56
CA MET A 133 -29.84 3.86 11.56
C MET A 133 -30.91 2.77 11.68
N PRO A 134 -32.20 3.09 11.46
CA PRO A 134 -33.25 2.09 11.37
C PRO A 134 -32.95 1.05 10.28
N MET A 135 -33.30 -0.21 10.55
CA MET A 135 -32.96 -1.34 9.68
C MET A 135 -33.49 -1.15 8.24
N ASN A 136 -34.72 -0.68 8.09
CA ASN A 136 -35.36 -0.52 6.77
C ASN A 136 -34.64 0.54 5.92
N VAL A 137 -34.26 1.67 6.54
CA VAL A 137 -33.50 2.74 5.89
C VAL A 137 -32.12 2.24 5.47
N ARG A 138 -31.41 1.56 6.38
CA ARG A 138 -30.07 1.03 6.09
C ARG A 138 -30.11 0.00 4.95
N LYS A 139 -31.08 -0.92 4.96
CA LYS A 139 -31.29 -1.89 3.87
C LYS A 139 -31.58 -1.19 2.54
N GLY A 140 -32.42 -0.16 2.54
CA GLY A 140 -32.72 0.65 1.35
C GLY A 140 -31.47 1.33 0.77
N MET A 141 -30.66 1.96 1.63
CA MET A 141 -29.40 2.60 1.22
C MET A 141 -28.41 1.59 0.63
N VAL A 142 -28.25 0.42 1.25
CA VAL A 142 -27.39 -0.65 0.75
C VAL A 142 -27.87 -1.13 -0.62
N LYS A 143 -29.17 -1.41 -0.76
CA LYS A 143 -29.76 -1.88 -2.02
C LYS A 143 -29.53 -0.86 -3.15
N HIS A 144 -29.86 0.40 -2.92
CA HIS A 144 -29.66 1.47 -3.90
C HIS A 144 -28.18 1.64 -4.27
N LYS A 145 -27.25 1.55 -3.30
CA LYS A 145 -25.82 1.64 -3.61
C LYS A 145 -25.36 0.46 -4.46
N MET A 146 -25.83 -0.75 -4.17
CA MET A 146 -25.53 -1.94 -4.97
C MET A 146 -26.07 -1.83 -6.40
N GLU A 147 -27.29 -1.33 -6.58
CA GLU A 147 -27.88 -1.09 -7.91
C GLU A 147 -27.06 -0.07 -8.71
N ARG A 148 -26.64 1.04 -8.08
CA ARG A 148 -25.79 2.04 -8.71
C ARG A 148 -24.43 1.47 -9.12
N ILE A 149 -23.81 0.68 -8.24
CA ILE A 149 -22.55 0.00 -8.53
C ILE A 149 -22.71 -0.97 -9.69
N ALA A 150 -23.76 -1.80 -9.68
CA ALA A 150 -24.01 -2.76 -10.75
C ALA A 150 -24.25 -2.07 -12.09
N LYS A 151 -24.99 -0.96 -12.11
CA LYS A 151 -25.20 -0.14 -13.31
C LYS A 151 -23.88 0.42 -13.84
N TYR A 152 -23.07 1.05 -12.97
CA TYR A 152 -21.76 1.60 -13.33
C TYR A 152 -20.79 0.53 -13.86
N GLU A 153 -20.76 -0.64 -13.22
CA GLU A 153 -19.92 -1.76 -13.65
C GLU A 153 -20.36 -2.33 -14.99
N LYS A 154 -21.67 -2.43 -15.21
CA LYS A 154 -22.24 -2.90 -16.47
C LYS A 154 -21.92 -1.92 -17.60
N GLU A 155 -22.18 -0.63 -17.40
CA GLU A 155 -21.88 0.42 -18.38
C GLU A 155 -20.39 0.45 -18.74
N ALA A 156 -19.50 0.38 -17.75
CA ALA A 156 -18.06 0.31 -18.00
C ALA A 156 -17.67 -0.94 -18.77
N LYS A 157 -18.26 -2.10 -18.45
CA LYS A 157 -18.00 -3.35 -19.16
C LYS A 157 -18.48 -3.29 -20.61
N ASP A 158 -19.68 -2.77 -20.84
CA ASP A 158 -20.29 -2.63 -22.16
C ASP A 158 -19.50 -1.63 -23.03
N ALA A 159 -18.91 -0.59 -22.41
CA ALA A 159 -18.03 0.38 -23.07
C ALA A 159 -16.55 -0.07 -23.20
N GLY A 160 -16.17 -1.22 -22.64
CA GLY A 160 -14.78 -1.70 -22.64
C GLY A 160 -13.82 -0.94 -21.72
N ILE A 161 -14.34 -0.20 -20.73
CA ILE A 161 -13.56 0.57 -19.75
C ILE A 161 -13.09 -0.36 -18.61
N VAL A 162 -11.78 -0.34 -18.32
CA VAL A 162 -11.20 -1.14 -17.22
C VAL A 162 -11.30 -0.40 -15.90
N LEU A 163 -12.09 -0.93 -14.96
CA LEU A 163 -12.24 -0.39 -13.61
C LEU A 163 -11.22 -0.98 -12.62
N ALA A 164 -10.85 -0.20 -11.60
CA ALA A 164 -10.01 -0.66 -10.49
C ALA A 164 -10.66 -1.84 -9.73
N LYS A 165 -9.87 -2.87 -9.39
CA LYS A 165 -10.37 -4.09 -8.73
C LYS A 165 -10.66 -3.84 -7.25
N THR A 166 -11.80 -4.35 -6.77
CA THR A 166 -12.21 -4.30 -5.36
C THR A 166 -12.16 -5.69 -4.72
N LYS A 167 -12.09 -5.78 -3.38
CA LYS A 167 -12.16 -7.10 -2.72
C LYS A 167 -13.60 -7.62 -2.73
N ARG A 168 -13.74 -8.95 -2.66
CA ARG A 168 -15.06 -9.59 -2.61
C ARG A 168 -15.83 -9.14 -1.37
N GLY A 169 -17.03 -8.60 -1.58
CA GLY A 169 -17.92 -8.13 -0.52
C GLY A 169 -17.71 -6.68 -0.10
N GLU A 170 -16.70 -5.99 -0.65
CA GLU A 170 -16.53 -4.54 -0.49
C GLU A 170 -17.35 -3.81 -1.56
N PHE A 171 -17.90 -2.66 -1.19
CA PHE A 171 -18.53 -1.76 -2.13
C PHE A 171 -17.45 -1.03 -2.93
N ARG A 172 -17.67 -0.88 -4.24
CA ARG A 172 -16.83 0.01 -5.05
C ARG A 172 -17.09 1.46 -4.63
N ASN A 173 -16.01 2.19 -4.42
CA ASN A 173 -16.05 3.63 -4.21
C ASN A 173 -16.41 4.28 -5.55
N ILE A 174 -17.62 4.80 -5.61
CA ILE A 174 -18.19 5.56 -6.72
C ILE A 174 -18.69 6.86 -6.08
N GLU A 175 -18.59 7.96 -6.83
CA GLU A 175 -18.98 9.33 -6.47
C GLU A 175 -19.87 9.45 -5.22
N ASP A 176 -19.33 10.13 -4.21
CA ASP A 176 -19.98 10.42 -2.94
C ASP A 176 -20.22 11.91 -2.75
N ARG A 177 -21.40 12.35 -3.20
CA ARG A 177 -21.83 13.75 -3.22
C ARG A 177 -22.34 14.28 -1.86
N GLY A 178 -22.26 13.49 -0.78
CA GLY A 178 -22.75 13.90 0.55
C GLY A 178 -21.84 14.88 1.29
N VAL A 179 -22.21 15.27 2.52
CA VAL A 179 -21.31 15.92 3.49
C VAL A 179 -20.63 14.89 4.38
N THR A 180 -21.36 13.85 4.79
CA THR A 180 -20.81 12.66 5.47
C THR A 180 -20.55 11.55 4.47
N SER A 181 -19.56 10.70 4.71
CA SER A 181 -19.28 9.60 3.78
C SER A 181 -20.44 8.60 3.83
N PHE A 182 -20.84 8.06 2.68
CA PHE A 182 -21.77 6.92 2.66
C PHE A 182 -21.24 5.74 3.47
N THR A 183 -19.91 5.57 3.53
CA THR A 183 -19.27 4.47 4.27
C THR A 183 -19.47 4.57 5.78
N ASP A 184 -19.75 5.76 6.32
CA ASP A 184 -20.04 5.92 7.76
C ASP A 184 -21.43 5.37 8.12
N ARG A 185 -22.37 5.40 7.17
CA ARG A 185 -23.75 4.90 7.34
C ARG A 185 -23.90 3.41 7.07
N ILE A 186 -23.38 2.94 5.94
CA ILE A 186 -23.58 1.56 5.47
C ILE A 186 -22.33 0.68 5.60
N GLY A 187 -21.19 1.26 5.97
CA GLY A 187 -19.90 0.57 6.00
C GLY A 187 -19.22 0.51 4.63
N THR A 188 -18.03 -0.08 4.61
CA THR A 188 -17.25 -0.31 3.38
C THR A 188 -17.70 -1.53 2.58
N GLY A 189 -18.58 -2.36 3.15
CA GLY A 189 -19.02 -3.59 2.53
C GLY A 189 -19.92 -4.42 3.43
N LEU A 190 -20.50 -5.48 2.86
CA LEU A 190 -21.27 -6.47 3.60
C LEU A 190 -20.31 -7.39 4.34
N LYS A 191 -20.11 -7.16 5.64
CA LYS A 191 -19.30 -8.02 6.52
C LYS A 191 -19.92 -9.42 6.56
N LYS A 192 -19.36 -10.37 5.82
CA LYS A 192 -19.67 -11.79 5.96
C LYS A 192 -18.65 -12.42 6.91
N ASN A 193 -19.14 -13.03 7.98
CA ASN A 193 -18.28 -13.78 8.89
C ASN A 193 -17.62 -14.93 8.11
N ARG A 194 -16.30 -15.03 8.21
CA ARG A 194 -15.55 -16.17 7.67
C ARG A 194 -15.91 -17.40 8.49
N LYS A 195 -16.94 -18.13 8.04
CA LYS A 195 -17.30 -19.42 8.64
C LYS A 195 -16.50 -20.51 7.97
N ILE A 196 -15.82 -21.32 8.77
CA ILE A 196 -15.24 -22.57 8.29
C ILE A 196 -16.41 -23.53 8.03
N ARG A 197 -16.37 -24.25 6.92
CA ARG A 197 -17.38 -25.27 6.61
C ARG A 197 -17.40 -26.31 7.73
N ASP A 198 -18.60 -26.63 8.23
CA ASP A 198 -18.76 -27.74 9.16
C ASP A 198 -18.31 -29.04 8.49
N ARG A 199 -17.38 -29.75 9.13
CA ARG A 199 -16.80 -30.99 8.61
C ARG A 199 -17.50 -32.23 9.18
N GLY A 200 -18.52 -32.05 10.01
CA GLY A 200 -19.17 -33.14 10.73
C GLY A 200 -18.26 -33.78 11.77
N LEU A 201 -18.78 -34.83 12.42
CA LEU A 201 -18.02 -35.61 13.40
C LEU A 201 -16.99 -36.50 12.70
N LYS A 202 -15.75 -36.51 13.21
CA LYS A 202 -14.71 -37.42 12.73
C LYS A 202 -14.93 -38.81 13.33
N ILE A 203 -15.36 -39.75 12.50
CA ILE A 203 -15.71 -41.12 12.93
C ILE A 203 -14.48 -42.04 12.95
N SER A 204 -13.75 -42.12 11.83
CA SER A 204 -12.60 -43.03 11.71
C SER A 204 -11.29 -42.38 12.15
N SER A 205 -10.54 -43.06 13.02
CA SER A 205 -9.19 -42.67 13.44
C SER A 205 -8.07 -43.38 12.67
N VAL A 206 -8.36 -44.54 12.09
CA VAL A 206 -7.40 -45.37 11.34
C VAL A 206 -7.41 -45.03 9.86
N GLY A 207 -6.22 -44.91 9.26
CA GLY A 207 -6.07 -44.76 7.82
C GLY A 207 -6.57 -43.43 7.23
N ARG A 208 -6.48 -43.33 5.90
CA ARG A 208 -6.93 -42.17 5.12
C ARG A 208 -8.16 -42.54 4.31
N SER A 209 -9.26 -41.83 4.54
CA SER A 209 -10.45 -41.93 3.70
C SER A 209 -10.24 -41.12 2.42
N THR A 210 -10.16 -41.82 1.30
CA THR A 210 -10.00 -41.23 -0.04
C THR A 210 -11.18 -41.60 -0.91
N ARG A 211 -11.26 -41.06 -2.13
CA ARG A 211 -12.31 -41.43 -3.10
C ARG A 211 -12.31 -42.93 -3.43
N ASN A 212 -11.16 -43.61 -3.34
CA ASN A 212 -11.00 -45.03 -3.67
C ASN A 212 -11.26 -45.97 -2.47
N GLY A 213 -11.68 -45.42 -1.33
CA GLY A 213 -11.91 -46.17 -0.09
C GLY A 213 -10.93 -45.84 1.03
N LEU A 214 -10.93 -46.69 2.06
CA LEU A 214 -10.10 -46.54 3.26
C LEU A 214 -8.72 -47.16 3.02
N ILE A 215 -7.70 -46.31 3.00
CA ILE A 215 -6.31 -46.76 2.83
C ILE A 215 -5.66 -46.85 4.21
N ILE A 216 -5.33 -48.08 4.62
CA ILE A 216 -4.62 -48.38 5.86
C ILE A 216 -3.14 -48.57 5.52
N SER A 217 -2.27 -47.83 6.19
CA SER A 217 -0.81 -47.97 5.98
C SER A 217 -0.31 -49.30 6.54
N LYS A 218 0.75 -49.87 5.93
CA LYS A 218 1.36 -51.13 6.42
C LYS A 218 1.80 -51.02 7.89
N SER A 219 2.25 -49.84 8.32
CA SER A 219 2.66 -49.57 9.71
C SER A 219 1.47 -49.50 10.68
N GLU A 220 0.35 -48.88 10.29
CA GLU A 220 -0.89 -48.90 11.09
C GLU A 220 -1.46 -50.31 11.19
N ALA A 221 -1.49 -51.05 10.07
CA ALA A 221 -1.93 -52.44 10.07
C ALA A 221 -1.05 -53.27 11.04
N ALA A 222 0.27 -53.17 10.92
CA ALA A 222 1.21 -53.85 11.80
C ALA A 222 1.02 -53.46 13.28
N LYS A 223 0.75 -52.18 13.58
CA LYS A 223 0.52 -51.67 14.93
C LYS A 223 -0.80 -52.18 15.54
N MET A 224 -1.84 -52.34 14.72
CA MET A 224 -3.12 -52.89 15.15
C MET A 224 -3.06 -54.41 15.34
N THR A 225 -2.27 -55.12 14.53
CA THR A 225 -2.08 -56.57 14.64
C THR A 225 -1.06 -56.96 15.70
N SER A 226 -0.09 -56.10 16.00
CA SER A 226 0.87 -56.36 17.07
C SER A 226 0.18 -56.17 18.42
N THR A 227 0.09 -57.24 19.22
CA THR A 227 -0.31 -57.16 20.62
C THR A 227 0.59 -56.14 21.35
N PRO A 228 0.04 -55.27 22.23
CA PRO A 228 0.83 -54.25 22.89
C PRO A 228 1.85 -54.96 23.79
N LYS A 229 3.12 -55.01 23.37
CA LYS A 229 4.22 -55.36 24.27
C LYS A 229 4.29 -54.26 25.33
N PHE A 230 3.63 -54.50 26.46
CA PHE A 230 3.71 -53.69 27.66
C PHE A 230 5.20 -53.55 28.01
N LYS A 231 5.80 -52.40 27.72
CA LYS A 231 7.15 -52.08 28.19
C LYS A 231 7.06 -51.95 29.69
N GLY A 232 7.29 -53.06 30.40
CA GLY A 232 7.39 -53.09 31.84
C GLY A 232 8.39 -52.03 32.30
N LYS A 233 7.94 -51.16 33.22
CA LYS A 233 8.82 -50.29 34.01
C LYS A 233 9.93 -51.16 34.60
N LYS A 234 11.17 -50.98 34.15
CA LYS A 234 12.35 -51.45 34.90
C LYS A 234 12.34 -50.70 36.24
N GLY A 235 11.86 -51.37 37.28
CA GLY A 235 12.01 -50.92 38.66
C GLY A 235 13.50 -50.81 38.98
N GLY A 236 13.96 -49.59 39.23
CA GLY A 236 15.29 -49.33 39.76
C GLY A 236 15.38 -49.89 41.17
N ARG A 237 15.97 -51.07 41.33
CA ARG A 237 16.36 -51.62 42.62
C ARG A 237 17.66 -50.93 43.02
N ARG A 238 17.56 -49.81 43.74
CA ARG A 238 18.69 -49.21 44.47
C ARG A 238 19.12 -50.19 45.55
N GLY A 239 20.31 -50.76 45.39
CA GLY A 239 20.97 -51.55 46.41
C GLY A 239 21.34 -50.68 47.62
N ARG A 240 21.07 -51.21 48.81
CA ARG A 240 21.79 -50.87 50.03
C ARG A 240 23.13 -51.61 49.98
N HIS A 241 24.23 -50.88 50.07
CA HIS A 241 25.40 -51.16 50.90
C HIS A 241 26.27 -49.91 50.92
#